data_AF-A0A6P2C5S6-F1
#
_entry.id   AF-A0A6P2C5S6-F1
#
_cell.length_a   1.000
_cell.length_b   1.000
_cell.length_c   1.000
_cell.angle_alpha   90.00
_cell.angle_beta   90.00
_cell.angle_gamma   90.00
#
_symmetry.space_group_name_H-M   'P 1'
#
loop_
_entity.id
_entity.type
_entity.pdbx_description
1 polymer ?
#
loop_
_entity_poly.entity_id
_entity_poly.type
_entity_poly.pdbx_seq_one_letter_code
_entity_poly.pdbx_strand_id
1 'polypeptide(L)'
;MDSSIYPEGFPHQTRAVYRPDPREAVIEWELPPQSVIPLDRDFRYVASRDAIDALPRAEKEIKERYRVVIAQVALRTIHEILVSTPGSAIDLVTFYGYVSTKDAATGQPIRPLLLQVSAQREVFGPFVLAELDPVACLKRLNALVSPHPYDLEPVRPTVDFDSLLTRFKFVEGMDVVAGLDSRQDLLAMAPYAFEHLVRQIFEEMGMQAWNTEAIKDDGVDAVAVNKDAVFGGMCIIQAKRYRNAVGVEAIRALAGVMEDKHATKGILVTTSWVTKDGHAFATRHGRIEIMECEHIKYLCKEHLGLDVLISLPKPPPR
;
A
#
# COMPACT_ATOMS: atom_id res chain seq x y z
N MET A 1 -15.22 -14.02 4.21
CA MET A 1 -14.15 -13.56 5.11
C MET A 1 -14.71 -13.04 6.42
N ASP A 2 -15.63 -12.07 6.41
CA ASP A 2 -16.23 -11.52 7.64
C ASP A 2 -17.09 -12.52 8.45
N SER A 3 -17.58 -13.58 7.81
CA SER A 3 -18.32 -14.68 8.45
C SER A 3 -17.43 -15.77 9.03
N SER A 4 -16.11 -15.69 8.85
CA SER A 4 -15.18 -16.74 9.28
C SER A 4 -14.89 -16.65 10.77
N ILE A 5 -15.12 -17.75 11.47
CA ILE A 5 -14.88 -17.84 12.90
C ILE A 5 -13.37 -18.03 13.13
N TYR A 6 -12.77 -17.14 13.92
CA TYR A 6 -11.38 -17.26 14.39
C TYR A 6 -11.32 -17.39 15.92
N PRO A 7 -10.26 -18.00 16.47
CA PRO A 7 -10.03 -18.06 17.90
C PRO A 7 -9.92 -16.66 18.53
N GLU A 8 -10.10 -16.59 19.85
CA GLU A 8 -9.88 -15.37 20.61
C GLU A 8 -8.46 -14.83 20.39
N GLY A 9 -8.33 -13.50 20.27
CA GLY A 9 -7.06 -12.81 20.00
C GLY A 9 -6.69 -12.67 18.51
N PHE A 10 -7.47 -13.24 17.59
CA PHE A 10 -7.26 -13.04 16.15
C PHE A 10 -7.97 -11.77 15.67
N PRO A 11 -7.25 -10.84 15.01
CA PRO A 11 -7.85 -9.64 14.45
C PRO A 11 -8.67 -9.97 13.20
N HIS A 12 -9.73 -9.19 12.98
CA HIS A 12 -10.62 -9.31 11.82
C HIS A 12 -10.49 -8.06 10.95
N GLN A 13 -9.27 -7.76 10.54
CA GLN A 13 -8.96 -6.60 9.70
C GLN A 13 -8.36 -7.07 8.39
N THR A 14 -9.08 -6.79 7.30
CA THR A 14 -8.68 -7.21 5.96
C THR A 14 -8.94 -6.11 4.96
N ARG A 15 -8.07 -5.97 3.97
CA ARG A 15 -8.30 -5.17 2.76
C ARG A 15 -8.18 -6.09 1.57
N ALA A 16 -9.05 -5.92 0.59
CA ALA A 16 -9.04 -6.72 -0.63
C ALA A 16 -8.99 -5.80 -1.84
N VAL A 17 -8.36 -6.30 -2.89
CA VAL A 17 -8.23 -5.66 -4.19
C VAL A 17 -8.46 -6.72 -5.25
N TYR A 18 -9.25 -6.40 -6.27
CA TYR A 18 -9.43 -7.28 -7.42
C TYR A 18 -8.72 -6.71 -8.66
N ARG A 19 -7.98 -7.58 -9.35
CA ARG A 19 -7.33 -7.28 -10.63
C ARG A 19 -8.02 -8.09 -11.73
N PRO A 20 -8.72 -7.44 -12.68
CA PRO A 20 -9.50 -8.15 -13.71
C PRO A 20 -8.64 -8.98 -14.66
N ASP A 21 -7.39 -8.56 -14.90
CA ASP A 21 -6.35 -9.34 -15.57
C ASP A 21 -5.15 -9.41 -14.61
N PRO A 22 -4.82 -10.58 -14.02
CA PRO A 22 -5.16 -11.95 -14.45
C PRO A 22 -6.32 -12.62 -13.68
N ARG A 23 -7.38 -11.89 -13.30
CA ARG A 23 -8.46 -12.37 -12.39
C ARG A 23 -7.91 -12.74 -11.01
N GLU A 24 -7.17 -11.81 -10.44
CA GLU A 24 -6.48 -11.98 -9.18
C GLU A 24 -7.20 -11.25 -8.05
N ALA A 25 -7.44 -11.96 -6.95
CA ALA A 25 -7.81 -11.35 -5.68
C ALA A 25 -6.56 -11.17 -4.82
N VAL A 26 -6.23 -9.92 -4.51
CA VAL A 26 -5.11 -9.57 -3.66
C VAL A 26 -5.66 -9.17 -2.30
N ILE A 27 -5.23 -9.86 -1.25
CA ILE A 27 -5.77 -9.73 0.10
C ILE A 27 -4.65 -9.33 1.04
N GLU A 28 -4.86 -8.24 1.74
CA GLU A 28 -4.11 -7.87 2.92
C GLU A 28 -4.88 -8.32 4.16
N TRP A 29 -4.18 -9.01 5.05
CA TRP A 29 -4.73 -9.61 6.24
C TRP A 29 -3.90 -9.23 7.46
N GLU A 30 -4.57 -8.78 8.53
CA GLU A 30 -3.93 -8.62 9.83
C GLU A 30 -3.77 -9.99 10.50
N LEU A 31 -2.53 -10.45 10.63
CA LEU A 31 -2.20 -11.71 11.30
C LEU A 31 -2.35 -11.54 12.82
N PRO A 32 -2.64 -12.64 13.54
CA PRO A 32 -2.66 -12.60 15.00
C PRO A 32 -1.30 -12.20 15.59
N PRO A 33 -1.25 -11.47 16.71
CA PRO A 33 -0.01 -11.19 17.42
C PRO A 33 0.56 -12.49 18.03
N GLN A 34 1.84 -12.49 18.41
CA GLN A 34 2.48 -13.69 18.99
C GLN A 34 1.85 -14.16 20.30
N SER A 35 1.16 -13.25 21.01
CA SER A 35 0.46 -13.54 22.26
C SER A 35 -0.68 -14.55 22.12
N VAL A 36 -1.13 -14.86 20.91
CA VAL A 36 -2.11 -15.95 20.69
C VAL A 36 -1.52 -17.34 20.96
N ILE A 37 -0.20 -17.47 21.01
CA ILE A 37 0.46 -18.72 21.41
C ILE A 37 0.58 -18.72 22.93
N PRO A 38 -0.07 -19.65 23.65
CA PRO A 38 0.02 -19.68 25.10
C PRO A 38 1.48 -19.85 25.55
N LEU A 39 1.82 -19.32 26.72
CA LEU A 39 3.15 -19.52 27.31
C LEU A 39 3.22 -20.84 28.09
N ASP A 40 2.07 -21.32 28.57
CA ASP A 40 1.99 -22.55 29.36
C ASP A 40 1.77 -23.75 28.44
N ARG A 41 2.62 -24.76 28.58
CA ARG A 41 2.52 -26.01 27.82
C ARG A 41 1.50 -26.96 28.43
N ASP A 42 1.48 -27.04 29.75
CA ASP A 42 0.69 -28.00 30.51
C ASP A 42 0.49 -27.48 31.94
N PHE A 43 -0.42 -28.09 32.69
CA PHE A 43 -0.72 -27.77 34.07
C PHE A 43 -0.56 -29.02 34.93
N ARG A 44 0.13 -28.88 36.07
CA ARG A 44 0.35 -29.98 37.01
C ARG A 44 -0.18 -29.62 38.38
N TYR A 45 -1.10 -30.43 38.88
CA TYR A 45 -1.55 -30.33 40.26
C TYR A 45 -0.47 -30.82 41.24
N VAL A 46 -0.20 -30.02 42.27
CA VAL A 46 0.78 -30.29 43.33
C VAL A 46 0.07 -30.45 44.66
N ALA A 47 -0.15 -31.71 45.03
CA ALA A 47 -0.93 -32.10 46.20
C ALA A 47 -0.36 -31.59 47.54
N SER A 48 0.96 -31.42 47.66
CA SER A 48 1.59 -30.97 48.91
C SER A 48 1.25 -29.54 49.32
N ARG A 49 0.84 -28.71 48.35
CA ARG A 49 0.47 -27.30 48.56
C ARG A 49 -0.91 -26.96 48.00
N ASP A 50 -1.68 -27.98 47.61
CA ASP A 50 -3.01 -27.86 47.01
C ASP A 50 -3.10 -26.75 45.94
N ALA A 51 -2.24 -26.85 44.92
CA ALA A 51 -2.15 -25.82 43.89
C ALA A 51 -1.77 -26.37 42.52
N ILE A 52 -2.13 -25.63 41.47
CA ILE A 52 -1.80 -25.96 40.08
C ILE A 52 -0.56 -25.16 39.66
N ASP A 53 0.48 -25.85 39.20
CA ASP A 53 1.63 -25.25 38.53
C ASP A 53 1.45 -25.25 37.02
N ALA A 54 1.71 -24.12 36.39
CA ALA A 54 1.90 -24.04 34.95
C ALA A 54 3.32 -24.51 34.60
N LEU A 55 3.42 -25.38 33.59
CA LEU A 55 4.69 -25.81 33.02
C LEU A 55 4.98 -24.95 31.78
N PRO A 56 6.09 -24.20 31.74
CA PRO A 56 6.35 -23.29 30.63
C PRO A 56 6.61 -24.04 29.32
N ARG A 57 6.11 -23.48 28.23
CA ARG A 57 6.41 -23.91 26.87
C ARG A 57 7.79 -23.43 26.47
N ALA A 58 8.57 -24.30 25.84
CA ALA A 58 9.89 -23.94 25.35
C ALA A 58 9.78 -22.88 24.25
N GLU A 59 10.66 -21.88 24.26
CA GLU A 59 10.64 -20.77 23.28
C GLU A 59 10.65 -21.28 21.83
N LYS A 60 11.45 -22.29 21.53
CA LYS A 60 11.48 -22.95 20.21
C LYS A 60 10.11 -23.47 19.78
N GLU A 61 9.34 -24.06 20.70
CA GLU A 61 8.00 -24.57 20.43
C GLU A 61 7.02 -23.41 20.20
N ILE A 62 7.13 -22.32 20.95
CA ILE A 62 6.30 -21.12 20.76
C ILE A 62 6.53 -20.53 19.36
N LYS A 63 7.80 -20.33 18.97
CA LYS A 63 8.18 -19.81 17.65
C LYS A 63 7.66 -20.70 16.51
N GLU A 64 7.77 -22.02 16.68
CA GLU A 64 7.28 -22.97 15.68
C GLU A 64 5.75 -22.94 15.56
N ARG A 65 5.03 -22.92 16.68
CA ARG A 65 3.56 -22.82 16.69
C ARG A 65 3.08 -21.54 16.03
N TYR A 66 3.73 -20.41 16.31
CA TYR A 66 3.39 -19.14 15.68
C TYR A 66 3.55 -19.20 14.16
N ARG A 67 4.67 -19.77 13.68
CA ARG A 67 4.91 -19.99 12.25
C ARG A 67 3.82 -20.84 11.60
N VAL A 68 3.40 -21.92 12.26
CA VAL A 68 2.32 -22.78 11.77
C VAL A 68 0.99 -22.04 11.74
N VAL A 69 0.66 -21.26 12.77
CA VAL A 69 -0.59 -20.50 12.85
C VAL A 69 -0.71 -19.49 11.71
N ILE A 70 0.30 -18.66 11.46
CA ILE A 70 0.23 -17.67 10.38
C ILE A 70 0.14 -18.34 8.99
N ALA A 71 0.76 -19.51 8.83
CA ALA A 71 0.64 -20.32 7.62
C ALA A 71 -0.78 -20.87 7.43
N GLN A 72 -1.39 -21.39 8.51
CA GLN A 72 -2.77 -21.86 8.48
C GLN A 72 -3.75 -20.74 8.15
N VAL A 73 -3.55 -19.52 8.68
CA VAL A 73 -4.38 -18.35 8.33
C VAL A 73 -4.30 -18.09 6.83
N ALA A 74 -3.10 -17.97 6.26
CA ALA A 74 -2.94 -17.70 4.83
C ALA A 74 -3.58 -18.77 3.94
N LEU A 75 -3.32 -20.05 4.21
CA LEU A 75 -3.86 -21.16 3.42
C LEU A 75 -5.38 -21.26 3.55
N ARG A 76 -5.93 -21.06 4.75
CA ARG A 76 -7.37 -21.04 4.99
C ARG A 76 -8.03 -19.88 4.23
N THR A 77 -7.45 -18.68 4.26
CA THR A 77 -7.97 -17.51 3.54
C THR A 77 -7.96 -17.73 2.03
N ILE A 78 -6.86 -18.26 1.47
CA ILE A 78 -6.78 -18.61 0.04
C ILE A 78 -7.86 -19.63 -0.32
N HIS A 79 -8.00 -20.68 0.48
CA HIS A 79 -9.00 -21.72 0.25
C HIS A 79 -10.42 -21.17 0.26
N GLU A 80 -10.74 -20.34 1.26
CA GLU A 80 -12.07 -19.74 1.40
C GLU A 80 -12.44 -18.91 0.17
N ILE A 81 -11.51 -18.09 -0.32
CA ILE A 81 -11.73 -17.26 -1.52
C ILE A 81 -11.91 -18.14 -2.76
N LEU A 82 -11.02 -19.12 -2.96
CA LEU A 82 -11.09 -19.99 -4.14
C LEU A 82 -12.36 -20.84 -4.14
N VAL A 83 -12.81 -21.38 -3.00
CA VAL A 83 -14.04 -22.21 -2.93
C VAL A 83 -15.31 -21.36 -3.03
N SER A 84 -15.29 -20.13 -2.51
CA SER A 84 -16.46 -19.24 -2.55
C SER A 84 -16.65 -18.51 -3.88
N THR A 85 -15.68 -18.58 -4.79
CA THR A 85 -15.75 -17.88 -6.07
C THR A 85 -15.51 -18.81 -7.27
N PRO A 86 -16.19 -18.59 -8.41
CA PRO A 86 -15.95 -19.38 -9.61
C PRO A 86 -14.61 -19.00 -10.25
N GLY A 87 -13.97 -19.94 -10.95
CA GLY A 87 -12.72 -19.69 -11.68
C GLY A 87 -12.82 -18.66 -12.81
N SER A 88 -14.03 -18.39 -13.30
CA SER A 88 -14.30 -17.30 -14.24
C SER A 88 -14.14 -15.92 -13.59
N ALA A 89 -14.26 -15.80 -12.27
CA ALA A 89 -14.16 -14.56 -11.53
C ALA A 89 -12.80 -14.41 -10.83
N ILE A 90 -12.33 -15.45 -10.12
CA ILE A 90 -11.04 -15.44 -9.45
C ILE A 90 -10.29 -16.72 -9.78
N ASP A 91 -9.12 -16.57 -10.38
CA ASP A 91 -8.26 -17.66 -10.80
C ASP A 91 -6.91 -17.66 -10.06
N LEU A 92 -6.53 -16.50 -9.50
CA LEU A 92 -5.33 -16.29 -8.69
C LEU A 92 -5.70 -15.60 -7.38
N VAL A 93 -5.13 -16.05 -6.26
CA VAL A 93 -5.23 -15.33 -4.99
C VAL A 93 -3.82 -15.01 -4.51
N THR A 94 -3.58 -13.75 -4.15
CA THR A 94 -2.35 -13.33 -3.47
C THR A 94 -2.70 -12.83 -2.08
N PHE A 95 -2.06 -13.39 -1.06
CA PHE A 95 -2.24 -13.07 0.34
C PHE A 95 -1.02 -12.34 0.88
N TYR A 96 -1.25 -11.26 1.64
CA TYR A 96 -0.27 -10.50 2.39
C TYR A 96 -0.65 -10.51 3.87
N GLY A 97 0.22 -11.05 4.71
CA GLY A 97 0.04 -11.14 6.15
C GLY A 97 0.91 -10.15 6.90
N TYR A 98 0.28 -9.14 7.47
CA TYR A 98 0.93 -8.09 8.26
C TYR A 98 0.66 -8.25 9.75
N VAL A 99 1.54 -7.73 10.61
CA VAL A 99 1.31 -7.66 12.05
C VAL A 99 1.57 -6.24 12.53
N SER A 100 0.60 -5.61 13.18
CA SER A 100 0.77 -4.32 13.83
C SER A 100 1.53 -4.48 15.15
N THR A 101 2.64 -3.76 15.28
CA THR A 101 3.49 -3.80 16.47
C THR A 101 4.17 -2.45 16.69
N LYS A 102 5.10 -2.39 17.64
CA LYS A 102 6.01 -1.26 17.82
C LYS A 102 7.43 -1.67 17.47
N ASP A 103 8.16 -0.78 16.82
CA ASP A 103 9.58 -0.94 16.58
C ASP A 103 10.33 -0.93 17.91
N ALA A 104 11.19 -1.92 18.15
CA ALA A 104 11.85 -2.10 19.44
C ALA A 104 12.88 -1.00 19.74
N ALA A 105 13.47 -0.40 18.71
CA ALA A 105 14.50 0.64 18.86
C ALA A 105 13.89 2.03 19.09
N THR A 106 12.77 2.33 18.44
CA THR A 106 12.16 3.67 18.41
C THR A 106 10.84 3.77 19.18
N GLY A 107 10.20 2.63 19.48
CA GLY A 107 8.87 2.56 20.09
C GLY A 107 7.73 3.02 19.18
N GLN A 108 8.02 3.40 17.94
CA GLN A 108 7.04 3.88 16.98
C GLN A 108 6.18 2.73 16.45
N PRO A 109 4.89 2.96 16.13
CA PRO A 109 4.05 1.94 15.53
C PRO A 109 4.59 1.57 14.15
N ILE A 110 4.73 0.27 13.91
CA ILE A 110 5.13 -0.31 12.62
C ILE A 110 4.19 -1.45 12.26
N ARG A 111 4.17 -1.81 10.98
CA ARG A 111 3.37 -2.91 10.45
C ARG A 111 4.19 -3.77 9.49
N PRO A 112 5.10 -4.62 10.02
CA PRO A 112 5.90 -5.52 9.19
C PRO A 112 5.04 -6.52 8.42
N LEU A 113 5.41 -6.74 7.15
CA LEU A 113 4.93 -7.86 6.35
C LEU A 113 5.70 -9.11 6.76
N LEU A 114 5.00 -10.18 7.14
CA LEU A 114 5.64 -11.44 7.54
C LEU A 114 5.45 -12.56 6.52
N LEU A 115 4.41 -12.47 5.68
CA LEU A 115 4.04 -13.55 4.78
C LEU A 115 3.40 -12.98 3.51
N GLN A 116 3.95 -13.31 2.35
CA GLN A 116 3.30 -13.10 1.06
C GLN A 116 3.25 -14.44 0.32
N VAL A 117 2.09 -14.81 -0.20
CA VAL A 117 1.93 -16.04 -0.99
C VAL A 117 0.89 -15.86 -2.08
N SER A 118 1.20 -16.37 -3.27
CA SER A 118 0.28 -16.38 -4.41
C SER A 118 -0.06 -17.83 -4.77
N ALA A 119 -1.33 -18.08 -5.08
CA ALA A 119 -1.82 -19.42 -5.40
C ALA A 119 -2.82 -19.36 -6.56
N GLN A 120 -2.47 -20.03 -7.66
CA GLN A 120 -3.41 -20.27 -8.75
C GLN A 120 -4.39 -21.39 -8.37
N ARG A 121 -5.63 -21.25 -8.82
CA ARG A 121 -6.71 -22.21 -8.58
C ARG A 121 -6.34 -23.63 -9.00
N GLU A 122 -5.75 -23.80 -10.19
CA GLU A 122 -5.36 -25.10 -10.73
C GLU A 122 -4.29 -25.78 -9.87
N VAL A 123 -3.34 -25.00 -9.33
CA VAL A 123 -2.25 -25.52 -8.49
C VAL A 123 -2.74 -25.84 -7.08
N PHE A 124 -3.58 -24.98 -6.50
CA PHE A 124 -4.02 -25.09 -5.11
C PHE A 124 -5.20 -26.06 -4.92
N GLY A 125 -6.10 -26.14 -5.91
CA GLY A 125 -7.33 -26.94 -5.84
C GLY A 125 -7.13 -28.41 -5.48
N PRO A 126 -6.08 -29.10 -5.98
CA PRO A 126 -5.80 -30.48 -5.62
C PRO A 126 -5.27 -30.70 -4.19
N PHE A 127 -4.97 -29.65 -3.41
CA PHE A 127 -4.37 -29.81 -2.09
C PHE A 127 -5.40 -30.30 -1.06
N VAL A 128 -5.03 -31.33 -0.30
CA VAL A 128 -5.83 -31.85 0.82
C VAL A 128 -5.43 -31.12 2.10
N LEU A 129 -6.10 -30.01 2.40
CA LEU A 129 -5.72 -29.10 3.49
C LEU A 129 -5.71 -29.75 4.89
N ALA A 130 -6.52 -30.79 5.09
CA ALA A 130 -6.59 -31.52 6.36
C ALA A 130 -5.35 -32.38 6.65
N GLU A 131 -4.57 -32.73 5.61
CA GLU A 131 -3.47 -33.71 5.69
C GLU A 131 -2.09 -33.09 5.41
N LEU A 132 -2.03 -31.81 5.05
CA LEU A 132 -0.77 -31.15 4.67
C LEU A 132 -0.05 -30.50 5.86
N ASP A 133 1.27 -30.35 5.74
CA ASP A 133 2.05 -29.45 6.58
C ASP A 133 1.95 -28.01 6.05
N PRO A 134 1.39 -27.04 6.80
CA PRO A 134 1.16 -25.69 6.31
C PRO A 134 2.45 -24.97 5.88
N VAL A 135 3.54 -25.18 6.60
CA VAL A 135 4.82 -24.50 6.34
C VAL A 135 5.47 -25.06 5.06
N ALA A 136 5.46 -26.38 4.87
CA ALA A 136 5.92 -27.03 3.65
C ALA A 136 5.05 -26.65 2.45
N CYS A 137 3.74 -26.51 2.65
CA CYS A 137 2.83 -26.02 1.61
C CYS A 137 3.19 -24.60 1.14
N LEU A 138 3.44 -23.68 2.08
CA LEU A 138 3.91 -22.33 1.73
C LEU A 138 5.23 -22.37 0.93
N LYS A 139 6.19 -23.21 1.33
CA LYS A 139 7.43 -23.40 0.56
C LYS A 139 7.16 -23.91 -0.86
N ARG A 140 6.26 -24.88 -1.02
CA ARG A 140 5.85 -25.41 -2.33
C ARG A 140 5.23 -24.32 -3.22
N LEU A 141 4.50 -23.38 -2.63
CA LEU A 141 3.90 -22.23 -3.32
C LEU A 141 4.90 -21.09 -3.57
N ASN A 142 6.19 -21.27 -3.24
CA ASN A 142 7.21 -20.23 -3.30
C ASN A 142 6.82 -18.97 -2.51
N ALA A 143 6.14 -19.16 -1.38
CA ALA A 143 5.76 -18.06 -0.50
C ALA A 143 7.01 -17.33 0.01
N LEU A 144 6.92 -16.01 0.04
CA LEU A 144 7.86 -15.16 0.74
C LEU A 144 7.46 -15.13 2.22
N VAL A 145 8.20 -15.86 3.06
CA VAL A 145 7.95 -15.94 4.50
C VAL A 145 9.12 -15.31 5.24
N SER A 146 8.83 -14.54 6.29
CA SER A 146 9.84 -14.06 7.22
C SER A 146 10.71 -15.22 7.72
N PRO A 147 12.05 -15.08 7.75
CA PRO A 147 12.93 -16.10 8.31
C PRO A 147 12.71 -16.25 9.83
N HIS A 148 12.30 -15.17 10.49
CA HIS A 148 12.06 -15.08 11.93
C HIS A 148 10.69 -14.41 12.20
N PRO A 149 9.56 -15.09 11.89
CA PRO A 149 8.24 -14.48 11.96
C PRO A 149 7.83 -14.15 13.39
N TYR A 150 8.24 -14.94 14.39
CA TYR A 150 7.97 -14.65 15.80
C TYR A 150 8.69 -13.38 16.28
N ASP A 151 9.88 -13.11 15.73
CA ASP A 151 10.66 -11.92 16.04
C ASP A 151 10.20 -10.70 15.20
N LEU A 152 9.13 -10.87 14.40
CA LEU A 152 8.50 -9.86 13.53
C LEU A 152 9.45 -9.24 12.48
N GLU A 153 10.44 -10.00 12.04
CA GLU A 153 11.35 -9.53 11.00
C GLU A 153 10.60 -9.37 9.66
N PRO A 154 10.59 -8.18 9.05
CA PRO A 154 9.83 -7.93 7.85
C PRO A 154 10.47 -8.59 6.63
N VAL A 155 9.62 -9.00 5.68
CA VAL A 155 10.03 -9.32 4.30
C VAL A 155 9.64 -8.20 3.35
N ARG A 156 10.41 -8.03 2.28
CA ARG A 156 10.09 -7.05 1.24
C ARG A 156 9.14 -7.66 0.21
N PRO A 157 7.92 -7.13 0.04
CA PRO A 157 6.99 -7.70 -0.92
C PRO A 157 7.52 -7.61 -2.35
N THR A 158 7.12 -8.55 -3.20
CA THR A 158 7.44 -8.51 -4.64
C THR A 158 6.72 -7.36 -5.34
N VAL A 159 5.48 -7.11 -4.93
CA VAL A 159 4.66 -5.99 -5.37
C VAL A 159 4.02 -5.38 -4.13
N ASP A 160 4.11 -4.08 -3.96
CA ASP A 160 3.57 -3.40 -2.78
C ASP A 160 2.03 -3.39 -2.79
N PHE A 161 1.41 -3.76 -1.67
CA PHE A 161 -0.05 -3.84 -1.59
C PHE A 161 -0.70 -2.45 -1.69
N ASP A 162 -0.13 -1.41 -1.09
CA ASP A 162 -0.68 -0.07 -1.18
C ASP A 162 -0.57 0.50 -2.60
N SER A 163 0.45 0.11 -3.36
CA SER A 163 0.52 0.38 -4.81
C SER A 163 -0.62 -0.27 -5.59
N LEU A 164 -0.94 -1.55 -5.31
CA LEU A 164 -2.05 -2.29 -5.93
C LEU A 164 -3.39 -1.72 -5.53
N LEU A 165 -3.56 -1.46 -4.24
CA LEU A 165 -4.73 -0.81 -3.71
C LEU A 165 -4.94 0.53 -4.38
N THR A 166 -3.92 1.35 -4.52
CA THR A 166 -4.14 2.63 -5.17
C THR A 166 -4.44 2.45 -6.67
N ARG A 167 -3.85 1.46 -7.34
CA ARG A 167 -4.13 1.19 -8.76
C ARG A 167 -5.54 0.61 -9.02
N PHE A 168 -6.06 -0.20 -8.09
CA PHE A 168 -7.24 -1.05 -8.32
C PHE A 168 -8.38 -0.83 -7.29
N LYS A 169 -8.14 -0.10 -6.19
CA LYS A 169 -9.17 0.37 -5.23
C LYS A 169 -9.84 1.67 -5.68
N PHE A 170 -9.54 2.16 -6.88
CA PHE A 170 -10.40 3.12 -7.58
C PHE A 170 -11.66 2.47 -8.19
N VAL A 171 -11.91 1.18 -7.92
CA VAL A 171 -13.12 0.44 -8.35
C VAL A 171 -13.95 -0.03 -7.15
N GLU A 172 -14.16 0.83 -6.15
CA GLU A 172 -15.39 0.77 -5.33
C GLU A 172 -16.32 1.87 -5.82
N GLY A 173 -17.09 1.56 -6.86
CA GLY A 173 -18.04 2.49 -7.46
C GLY A 173 -18.55 2.14 -8.86
N MET A 174 -18.07 1.08 -9.51
CA MET A 174 -18.57 0.65 -10.82
C MET A 174 -19.27 -0.70 -10.73
N ASP A 175 -20.50 -0.68 -10.18
CA ASP A 175 -21.70 -1.27 -10.80
C ASP A 175 -22.87 -1.24 -9.81
N VAL A 176 -23.51 -0.07 -9.62
CA VAL A 176 -24.98 0.12 -9.56
C VAL A 176 -25.30 1.62 -9.70
N VAL A 177 -25.11 2.24 -10.87
CA VAL A 177 -26.03 3.29 -11.36
C VAL A 177 -25.90 3.35 -12.89
N ALA A 178 -26.84 2.71 -13.59
CA ALA A 178 -27.14 3.12 -14.95
C ALA A 178 -27.64 4.58 -14.88
N GLY A 179 -26.82 5.55 -15.31
CA GLY A 179 -27.32 6.88 -15.72
C GLY A 179 -26.65 8.16 -15.17
N LEU A 180 -25.56 8.14 -14.41
CA LEU A 180 -24.87 9.38 -13.96
C LEU A 180 -23.34 9.22 -14.01
N ASP A 181 -22.64 10.26 -14.48
CA ASP A 181 -21.19 10.35 -14.67
C ASP A 181 -20.38 9.84 -13.46
N SER A 182 -19.72 8.68 -13.60
CA SER A 182 -19.10 7.91 -12.51
C SER A 182 -17.62 8.25 -12.23
N ARG A 183 -17.11 9.32 -12.81
CA ARG A 183 -15.70 9.74 -12.67
C ARG A 183 -15.42 10.33 -11.29
N GLN A 184 -14.26 10.02 -10.72
CA GLN A 184 -13.86 10.55 -9.41
C GLN A 184 -13.38 12.00 -9.49
N ASP A 185 -13.84 12.86 -8.59
CA ASP A 185 -13.38 14.24 -8.50
C ASP A 185 -12.10 14.40 -7.64
N LEU A 186 -11.00 14.84 -8.26
CA LEU A 186 -9.73 15.11 -7.57
C LEU A 186 -9.82 16.24 -6.52
N LEU A 187 -10.87 17.08 -6.56
CA LEU A 187 -11.10 18.07 -5.52
C LEU A 187 -11.79 17.49 -4.28
N ALA A 188 -12.38 16.29 -4.38
CA ALA A 188 -13.08 15.63 -3.28
C ALA A 188 -12.16 14.74 -2.43
N MET A 189 -11.01 14.31 -2.94
CA MET A 189 -10.02 13.49 -2.21
C MET A 189 -9.30 14.27 -1.10
N ALA A 190 -8.73 13.59 -0.11
CA ALA A 190 -7.91 14.23 0.92
C ALA A 190 -6.61 14.85 0.31
N PRO A 191 -6.03 15.92 0.90
CA PRO A 191 -4.78 16.52 0.41
C PRO A 191 -3.64 15.50 0.22
N TYR A 192 -3.43 14.66 1.24
CA TYR A 192 -2.41 13.60 1.20
C TYR A 192 -2.68 12.55 0.10
N ALA A 193 -3.94 12.23 -0.18
CA ALA A 193 -4.29 11.32 -1.27
C ALA A 193 -3.98 11.90 -2.66
N PHE A 194 -4.11 13.23 -2.82
CA PHE A 194 -3.71 13.91 -4.05
C PHE A 194 -2.18 13.93 -4.21
N GLU A 195 -1.44 14.23 -3.15
CA GLU A 195 0.04 14.17 -3.17
C GLU A 195 0.53 12.77 -3.56
N HIS A 196 -0.09 11.73 -3.00
CA HIS A 196 0.21 10.35 -3.33
C HIS A 196 -0.13 10.00 -4.79
N LEU A 197 -1.29 10.43 -5.30
CA LEU A 197 -1.66 10.23 -6.71
C LEU A 197 -0.60 10.82 -7.65
N VAL A 198 -0.16 12.06 -7.36
CA VAL A 198 0.87 12.74 -8.15
C VAL A 198 2.19 11.95 -8.12
N ARG A 199 2.59 11.46 -6.94
CA ARG A 199 3.77 10.60 -6.80
C ARG A 199 3.70 9.38 -7.73
N GLN A 200 2.57 8.69 -7.76
CA GLN A 200 2.42 7.48 -8.56
C GLN A 200 2.48 7.73 -10.07
N ILE A 201 1.88 8.81 -10.54
CA ILE A 201 2.00 9.23 -11.95
C ILE A 201 3.48 9.27 -12.34
N PHE A 202 4.31 9.88 -11.51
CA PHE A 202 5.73 10.05 -11.79
C PHE A 202 6.56 8.77 -11.57
N GLU A 203 6.14 7.88 -10.68
CA GLU A 203 6.72 6.53 -10.56
C GLU A 203 6.46 5.69 -11.82
N GLU A 204 5.24 5.70 -12.36
CA GLU A 204 4.89 5.04 -13.62
C GLU A 204 5.61 5.65 -14.84
N MET A 205 5.94 6.95 -14.76
CA MET A 205 6.82 7.61 -15.73
C MET A 205 8.31 7.24 -15.56
N GLY A 206 8.67 6.41 -14.58
CA GLY A 206 10.01 5.85 -14.39
C GLY A 206 10.88 6.55 -13.33
N MET A 207 10.35 7.41 -12.46
CA MET A 207 11.11 8.02 -11.35
C MET A 207 11.20 7.09 -10.13
N GLN A 208 12.38 7.00 -9.49
CA GLN A 208 12.71 5.85 -8.64
C GLN A 208 13.06 6.14 -7.16
N ALA A 209 13.22 7.39 -6.72
CA ALA A 209 13.63 7.67 -5.34
C ALA A 209 12.82 8.82 -4.74
N TRP A 210 12.09 8.55 -3.66
CA TRP A 210 11.27 9.52 -2.94
C TRP A 210 11.68 9.62 -1.47
N ASN A 211 12.40 10.69 -1.12
CA ASN A 211 12.65 11.03 0.29
C ASN A 211 11.63 12.08 0.73
N THR A 212 10.65 11.65 1.51
CA THR A 212 9.81 12.51 2.35
C THR A 212 10.27 12.33 3.79
N GLU A 213 11.51 12.70 4.09
CA GLU A 213 11.79 13.01 5.49
C GLU A 213 10.91 14.19 5.85
N ALA A 214 10.00 13.95 6.80
CA ALA A 214 9.13 14.93 7.42
C ALA A 214 9.99 15.95 8.17
N ILE A 215 10.70 16.80 7.43
CA ILE A 215 11.25 18.03 7.95
C ILE A 215 10.10 19.02 7.90
N LYS A 216 9.54 19.29 9.08
CA LYS A 216 8.80 20.51 9.38
C LYS A 216 9.70 21.71 9.09
N ASP A 217 9.84 22.09 7.84
CA ASP A 217 10.07 23.44 7.33
C ASP A 217 10.22 23.35 5.81
N ASP A 218 9.72 24.36 5.10
CA ASP A 218 9.79 24.61 3.65
C ASP A 218 8.78 24.00 2.66
N GLY A 219 7.74 23.27 3.10
CA GLY A 219 6.54 23.05 2.26
C GLY A 219 6.76 22.26 0.95
N VAL A 220 7.73 21.34 0.99
CA VAL A 220 8.09 20.44 -0.11
C VAL A 220 7.33 19.14 0.04
N ASP A 221 6.45 18.87 -0.92
CA ASP A 221 5.54 17.72 -0.82
C ASP A 221 6.22 16.42 -1.29
N ALA A 222 7.22 16.47 -2.19
CA ALA A 222 7.99 15.30 -2.60
C ALA A 222 9.32 15.63 -3.33
N VAL A 223 10.35 14.78 -3.18
CA VAL A 223 11.61 14.83 -3.96
C VAL A 223 11.70 13.57 -4.80
N ALA A 224 11.92 13.67 -6.11
CA ALA A 224 12.07 12.54 -7.02
C ALA A 224 13.45 12.55 -7.70
N VAL A 225 14.00 11.38 -8.05
CA VAL A 225 15.24 11.28 -8.83
C VAL A 225 14.97 10.58 -10.16
N ASN A 226 15.32 11.25 -11.25
CA ASN A 226 15.40 10.65 -12.58
C ASN A 226 16.79 10.03 -12.79
N LYS A 227 16.85 8.74 -13.11
CA LYS A 227 18.10 7.98 -13.27
C LYS A 227 18.66 7.97 -14.70
N ASP A 228 18.07 8.71 -15.64
CA ASP A 228 18.62 8.81 -16.98
C ASP A 228 20.10 9.21 -16.93
N ALA A 229 20.98 8.44 -17.58
CA ALA A 229 22.43 8.62 -17.44
C ALA A 229 22.95 9.91 -18.10
N VAL A 230 22.14 10.54 -18.96
CA VAL A 230 22.48 11.74 -19.74
C VAL A 230 21.67 12.96 -19.31
N PHE A 231 20.39 12.77 -18.99
CA PHE A 231 19.44 13.82 -18.63
C PHE A 231 18.90 13.72 -17.19
N GLY A 232 19.40 12.76 -16.41
CA GLY A 232 18.97 12.50 -15.05
C GLY A 232 19.42 13.56 -14.06
N GLY A 233 18.85 13.51 -12.86
CA GLY A 233 19.06 14.49 -11.83
C GLY A 233 17.98 14.48 -10.76
N MET A 234 18.21 15.26 -9.70
CA MET A 234 17.21 15.49 -8.67
C MET A 234 16.11 16.40 -9.21
N CYS A 235 14.86 15.96 -9.06
CA CYS A 235 13.65 16.69 -9.39
C CYS A 235 12.83 16.95 -8.14
N ILE A 236 12.29 18.15 -7.99
CA ILE A 236 11.40 18.48 -6.87
C ILE A 236 9.99 18.58 -7.41
N ILE A 237 9.07 17.88 -6.75
CA ILE A 237 7.69 17.82 -7.17
C ILE A 237 6.84 18.36 -6.03
N GLN A 238 6.05 19.40 -6.33
CA GLN A 238 5.15 20.02 -5.38
C GLN A 238 3.72 19.86 -5.85
N ALA A 239 2.85 19.30 -5.01
CA ALA A 239 1.48 18.99 -5.36
C ALA A 239 0.52 19.89 -4.57
N LYS A 240 -0.22 20.77 -5.27
CA LYS A 240 -1.17 21.71 -4.67
C LYS A 240 -2.60 21.42 -5.10
N ARG A 241 -3.37 20.80 -4.20
CA ARG A 241 -4.83 20.55 -4.38
C ARG A 241 -5.64 21.82 -4.10
N TYR A 242 -5.77 22.70 -5.10
CA TYR A 242 -6.39 24.01 -4.97
C TYR A 242 -7.67 24.12 -5.81
N ARG A 243 -8.60 24.96 -5.36
CA ARG A 243 -9.84 25.32 -6.09
C ARG A 243 -9.73 26.66 -6.83
N ASN A 244 -8.77 27.49 -6.43
CA ASN A 244 -8.53 28.82 -6.96
C ASN A 244 -7.20 28.87 -7.71
N ALA A 245 -6.95 29.96 -8.42
CA ALA A 245 -5.69 30.20 -9.10
C ALA A 245 -4.50 30.12 -8.14
N VAL A 246 -3.46 29.39 -8.53
CA VAL A 246 -2.19 29.34 -7.81
C VAL A 246 -1.36 30.57 -8.18
N GLY A 247 -1.02 31.36 -7.16
CA GLY A 247 -0.23 32.58 -7.33
C GLY A 247 1.26 32.32 -7.56
N VAL A 248 1.98 33.38 -7.94
CA VAL A 248 3.44 33.34 -8.19
C VAL A 248 4.24 32.91 -6.96
N GLU A 249 3.70 33.11 -5.76
CA GLU A 249 4.34 32.75 -4.49
C GLU A 249 4.66 31.26 -4.39
N ALA A 250 3.75 30.38 -4.82
CA ALA A 250 3.97 28.94 -4.78
C ALA A 250 5.15 28.51 -5.69
N ILE A 251 5.29 29.17 -6.83
CA ILE A 251 6.33 28.86 -7.82
C ILE A 251 7.68 29.43 -7.37
N ARG A 252 7.68 30.58 -6.70
CA ARG A 252 8.87 31.14 -6.04
C ARG A 252 9.33 30.26 -4.88
N ALA A 253 8.40 29.73 -4.09
CA ALA A 253 8.72 28.77 -3.03
C ALA A 253 9.37 27.52 -3.62
N LEU A 254 8.78 26.93 -4.68
CA LEU A 254 9.38 25.81 -5.40
C LEU A 254 10.79 26.13 -5.90
N ALA A 255 10.99 27.31 -6.51
CA ALA A 255 12.31 27.75 -6.96
C ALA A 255 13.32 27.83 -5.82
N GLY A 256 12.93 28.39 -4.66
CA GLY A 256 13.80 28.47 -3.48
C GLY A 256 14.28 27.08 -3.02
N VAL A 257 13.37 26.12 -2.96
CA VAL A 257 13.69 24.74 -2.59
C VAL A 257 14.59 24.08 -3.64
N MET A 258 14.37 24.36 -4.93
CA MET A 258 15.23 23.85 -5.99
C MET A 258 16.68 24.33 -5.85
N GLU A 259 16.89 25.58 -5.46
CA GLU A 259 18.24 26.10 -5.23
C GLU A 259 18.88 25.46 -4.00
N ASP A 260 18.13 25.35 -2.90
CA ASP A 260 18.60 24.74 -1.65
C ASP A 260 19.02 23.28 -1.84
N LYS A 261 18.21 22.49 -2.56
CA LYS A 261 18.47 21.06 -2.81
C LYS A 261 19.25 20.80 -4.09
N HIS A 262 19.74 21.83 -4.77
CA HIS A 262 20.45 21.73 -6.05
C HIS A 262 19.71 20.88 -7.11
N ALA A 263 18.39 21.03 -7.18
CA ALA A 263 17.55 20.28 -8.09
C ALA A 263 17.70 20.75 -9.53
N THR A 264 17.81 19.79 -10.44
CA THR A 264 17.92 20.04 -11.88
C THR A 264 16.61 20.55 -12.49
N LYS A 265 15.47 20.11 -11.93
CA LYS A 265 14.13 20.44 -12.43
C LYS A 265 13.12 20.52 -11.29
N GLY A 266 12.18 21.45 -11.38
CA GLY A 266 11.02 21.54 -10.48
C GLY A 266 9.74 21.31 -11.24
N ILE A 267 8.78 20.61 -10.63
CA ILE A 267 7.46 20.38 -11.21
C ILE A 267 6.41 20.80 -10.20
N LEU A 268 5.60 21.80 -10.56
CA LEU A 268 4.42 22.18 -9.80
C LEU A 268 3.20 21.50 -10.41
N VAL A 269 2.52 20.66 -9.62
CA VAL A 269 1.29 19.97 -10.01
C VAL A 269 0.11 20.57 -9.27
N THR A 270 -0.95 20.95 -9.97
CA THR A 270 -2.14 21.54 -9.33
C THR A 270 -3.46 21.13 -9.96
N THR A 271 -4.48 20.89 -9.11
CA THR A 271 -5.86 20.65 -9.55
C THR A 271 -6.55 21.89 -10.13
N SER A 272 -5.92 23.07 -10.13
CA SER A 272 -6.46 24.29 -10.72
C SER A 272 -5.60 24.79 -11.89
N TRP A 273 -5.39 26.11 -11.96
CA TRP A 273 -4.55 26.81 -12.92
C TRP A 273 -3.65 27.80 -12.18
N VAL A 274 -2.58 28.22 -12.83
CA VAL A 274 -1.59 29.16 -12.34
C VAL A 274 -1.85 30.55 -12.94
N THR A 275 -1.55 31.60 -12.19
CA THR A 275 -1.69 32.98 -12.69
C THR A 275 -0.71 33.28 -13.82
N LYS A 276 -1.01 34.29 -14.66
CA LYS A 276 -0.10 34.74 -15.73
C LYS A 276 1.30 35.09 -15.20
N ASP A 277 1.37 35.73 -14.04
CA ASP A 277 2.64 36.07 -13.40
C ASP A 277 3.41 34.83 -12.95
N GLY A 278 2.68 33.79 -12.52
CA GLY A 278 3.26 32.49 -12.17
C GLY A 278 3.86 31.78 -13.38
N HIS A 279 3.11 31.67 -14.47
CA HIS A 279 3.61 31.15 -15.75
C HIS A 279 4.82 31.94 -16.25
N ALA A 280 4.74 33.27 -16.24
CA ALA A 280 5.84 34.13 -16.65
C ALA A 280 7.09 33.94 -15.78
N PHE A 281 6.93 33.69 -14.48
CA PHE A 281 8.04 33.37 -13.59
C PHE A 281 8.66 32.00 -13.90
N ALA A 282 7.85 30.95 -14.06
CA ALA A 282 8.34 29.61 -14.39
C ALA A 282 9.12 29.60 -15.72
N THR A 283 8.60 30.28 -16.75
CA THR A 283 9.28 30.44 -18.04
C THR A 283 10.61 31.19 -17.92
N ARG A 284 10.65 32.27 -17.14
CA ARG A 284 11.91 33.00 -16.89
C ARG A 284 12.93 32.17 -16.10
N HIS A 285 12.47 31.33 -15.18
CA HIS A 285 13.34 30.45 -14.40
C HIS A 285 13.93 29.32 -15.25
N GLY A 286 13.20 28.85 -16.27
CA GLY A 286 13.68 27.90 -17.28
C GLY A 286 13.85 26.44 -16.82
N ARG A 287 13.76 26.18 -15.51
CA ARG A 287 13.87 24.82 -14.92
C ARG A 287 12.59 24.34 -14.22
N ILE A 288 11.50 25.11 -14.30
CA ILE A 288 10.22 24.79 -13.64
C ILE A 288 9.18 24.44 -14.69
N GLU A 289 8.53 23.30 -14.51
CA GLU A 289 7.40 22.84 -15.30
C GLU A 289 6.11 22.94 -14.48
N ILE A 290 5.03 23.35 -15.12
CA ILE A 290 3.72 23.50 -14.48
C ILE A 290 2.75 22.48 -15.11
N MET A 291 2.13 21.67 -14.26
CA MET A 291 1.10 20.70 -14.65
C MET A 291 -0.23 21.09 -14.01
N GLU A 292 -1.06 21.75 -14.80
CA GLU A 292 -2.41 22.19 -14.40
C GLU A 292 -3.47 21.09 -14.60
N CYS A 293 -4.71 21.39 -14.24
CA CYS A 293 -5.85 20.46 -14.23
C CYS A 293 -5.96 19.53 -15.45
N GLU A 294 -5.84 20.04 -16.67
CA GLU A 294 -5.97 19.22 -17.89
C GLU A 294 -4.76 18.29 -18.10
N HIS A 295 -3.55 18.70 -17.68
CA HIS A 295 -2.37 17.84 -17.71
C HIS A 295 -2.53 16.68 -16.73
N ILE A 296 -3.05 16.93 -15.53
CA ILE A 296 -3.27 15.87 -14.54
C ILE A 296 -4.28 14.84 -15.05
N LYS A 297 -5.39 15.29 -15.63
CA LYS A 297 -6.38 14.40 -16.25
C LYS A 297 -5.74 13.52 -17.33
N TYR A 298 -4.94 14.12 -18.20
CA TYR A 298 -4.22 13.40 -19.23
C TYR A 298 -3.26 12.36 -18.62
N LEU A 299 -2.45 12.75 -17.63
CA LEU A 299 -1.47 11.86 -17.01
C LEU A 299 -2.14 10.72 -16.22
N CYS A 300 -3.23 10.98 -15.52
CA CYS A 300 -4.05 9.94 -14.88
C CYS A 300 -4.55 8.93 -15.91
N LYS A 301 -5.04 9.40 -17.06
CA LYS A 301 -5.55 8.53 -18.12
C LYS A 301 -4.43 7.73 -18.78
N GLU A 302 -3.33 8.37 -19.12
CA GLU A 302 -2.21 7.77 -19.87
C GLU A 302 -1.40 6.80 -19.00
N HIS A 303 -1.02 7.20 -17.79
CA HIS A 303 -0.10 6.44 -16.95
C HIS A 303 -0.80 5.56 -15.92
N LEU A 304 -2.03 5.89 -15.52
CA LEU A 304 -2.78 5.12 -14.52
C LEU A 304 -4.04 4.46 -15.09
N GLY A 305 -4.45 4.76 -16.32
CA GLY A 305 -5.71 4.27 -16.89
C GLY A 305 -6.96 4.85 -16.21
N LEU A 306 -6.83 5.95 -15.46
CA LEU A 306 -7.90 6.54 -14.67
C LEU A 306 -8.58 7.70 -15.41
N ASP A 307 -9.91 7.61 -15.58
CA ASP A 307 -10.73 8.74 -16.03
C ASP A 307 -11.25 9.54 -14.84
N VAL A 308 -10.71 10.74 -14.64
CA VAL A 308 -10.93 11.57 -13.45
C VAL A 308 -11.60 12.90 -13.78
N LEU A 309 -12.42 13.38 -12.84
CA LEU A 309 -13.02 14.71 -12.84
C LEU A 309 -12.22 15.68 -11.98
N ILE A 310 -12.35 16.95 -12.32
CA ILE A 310 -11.88 18.05 -11.48
C ILE A 310 -13.00 19.10 -11.52
N SER A 311 -13.87 19.11 -10.52
CA SER A 311 -15.05 19.99 -10.51
C SER A 311 -14.71 21.39 -10.02
N LEU A 312 -13.90 22.13 -10.80
CA LEU A 312 -13.53 23.49 -10.45
C LEU A 312 -14.77 24.40 -10.41
N PRO A 313 -14.88 25.28 -9.40
CA PRO A 313 -16.01 26.20 -9.30
C PRO A 313 -16.06 27.23 -10.44
N LYS A 314 -14.92 27.46 -11.10
CA LYS A 314 -14.79 28.27 -12.31
C LYS A 314 -13.82 27.57 -13.26
N PRO A 315 -14.08 27.56 -14.57
CA PRO A 315 -13.11 27.03 -15.52
C PRO A 315 -11.84 27.88 -15.52
N PRO A 316 -10.67 27.29 -15.83
CA PRO A 316 -9.45 28.04 -16.07
C PRO A 316 -9.69 29.15 -17.11
N PRO A 317 -9.12 30.35 -16.93
CA PRO A 317 -9.12 31.36 -17.97
C PRO A 317 -8.39 30.80 -19.21
N ARG A 318 -9.03 30.93 -20.38
CA ARG A 318 -8.43 30.61 -21.68
C ARG A 318 -7.35 31.61 -22.06
#